data_AF-A0AA88QHP7-F1
#
_entry.id   AF-A0AA88QHP7-F1
#
_cell.length_a   1.000
_cell.length_b   1.000
_cell.length_c   1.000
_cell.angle_alpha   90.00
_cell.angle_beta   90.00
_cell.angle_gamma   90.00
#
_symmetry.space_group_name_H-M   'P 1'
#
loop_
_entity.id
_entity.type
_entity.pdbx_description
1 polymer ?
#
loop_
_entity_poly.entity_id
_entity_poly.type
_entity_poly.pdbx_seq_one_letter_code
_entity_poly.pdbx_strand_id
1 'polypeptide(L)'
;MKLKSSSSKLFSLGIGIKQGNFKMEGGRDLIMSNDEYKSVEHRVLANPCPESRVSVAFFFNPSNREDLYGPFPELLTPEKPAAYRHFALSDFMRRFFTKELDGKSLTKYYSL
;
A
#
# COMPACT_ATOMS: atom_id res chain seq x y z
N MET A 1 -31.76 22.20 0.89
CA MET A 1 -31.15 21.42 -0.22
C MET A 1 -30.17 20.43 0.39
N LYS A 2 -30.50 19.14 0.44
CA LYS A 2 -29.64 18.08 1.00
C LYS A 2 -28.50 17.81 0.01
N LEU A 3 -27.27 18.20 0.33
CA LEU A 3 -26.09 17.72 -0.38
C LEU A 3 -25.75 16.34 0.15
N LYS A 4 -26.04 15.31 -0.66
CA LYS A 4 -25.57 13.94 -0.43
C LYS A 4 -24.04 13.99 -0.44
N SER A 5 -23.43 13.74 0.72
CA SER A 5 -21.99 13.57 0.86
C SER A 5 -21.58 12.30 0.11
N SER A 6 -21.12 12.48 -1.12
CA SER A 6 -20.51 11.43 -1.92
C SER A 6 -19.21 11.02 -1.21
N SER A 7 -19.15 9.75 -0.83
CA SER A 7 -18.04 9.18 -0.06
C SER A 7 -16.78 9.10 -0.91
N SER A 8 -15.99 10.17 -0.93
CA SER A 8 -14.62 10.13 -1.46
C SER A 8 -13.74 9.37 -0.48
N LYS A 9 -13.59 8.06 -0.72
CA LYS A 9 -12.57 7.22 -0.09
C LYS A 9 -11.20 7.70 -0.59
N LEU A 10 -10.55 8.59 0.17
CA LEU A 10 -9.12 8.86 0.01
C LEU A 10 -8.37 7.75 0.75
N PHE A 11 -7.91 6.75 0.01
CA PHE A 11 -6.86 5.84 0.48
C PHE A 11 -5.56 6.64 0.50
N SER A 12 -5.00 6.83 1.69
CA SER A 12 -3.79 7.62 1.86
C SER A 12 -2.60 6.75 1.47
N LEU A 13 -1.75 7.24 0.57
CA LEU A 13 -0.47 6.69 0.13
C LEU A 13 0.56 6.34 1.22
N GLY A 14 0.30 6.06 2.50
CA GLY A 14 1.22 6.55 3.52
C GLY A 14 1.59 5.84 4.79
N ILE A 15 2.89 5.94 5.13
CA ILE A 15 3.36 5.90 6.53
C ILE A 15 2.73 7.09 7.27
N GLY A 16 1.59 6.84 7.88
CA GLY A 16 0.92 7.75 8.78
C GLY A 16 1.36 7.48 10.21
N ILE A 17 2.04 8.45 10.85
CA ILE A 17 2.28 8.40 12.30
C ILE A 17 0.93 8.72 12.98
N LYS A 18 0.22 7.69 13.44
CA LYS A 18 -0.77 7.84 14.52
C LYS A 18 -0.20 7.21 15.77
N GLN A 19 -0.02 8.02 16.81
CA GLN A 19 0.29 7.62 18.20
C GLN A 19 0.93 6.23 18.30
N GLY A 20 2.25 6.17 18.10
CA GLY A 20 3.06 5.01 18.47
C GLY A 20 2.93 3.74 17.62
N ASN A 21 2.24 3.73 16.48
CA ASN A 21 2.20 2.56 15.59
C ASN A 21 2.51 2.92 14.14
N PHE A 22 3.64 2.44 13.62
CA PHE A 22 3.95 2.46 12.18
C PHE A 22 3.05 1.46 11.48
N LYS A 23 2.39 1.89 10.40
CA LYS A 23 1.60 1.00 9.57
C LYS A 23 2.01 1.22 8.11
N MET A 24 2.37 0.12 7.45
CA MET A 24 2.80 0.10 6.06
C MET A 24 1.58 -0.11 5.17
N GLU A 25 1.37 0.79 4.22
CA GLU A 25 0.23 0.78 3.31
C GLU A 25 0.74 0.77 1.87
N GLY A 26 0.16 -0.10 1.03
CA GLY A 26 0.50 -0.16 -0.39
C GLY A 26 0.99 -1.51 -0.91
N GLY A 27 0.89 -2.60 -0.14
CA GLY A 27 1.06 -3.98 -0.61
C GLY A 27 2.46 -4.41 -1.07
N ARG A 28 3.35 -3.48 -1.45
CA ARG A 28 4.73 -3.78 -1.88
C ARG A 28 5.55 -4.44 -0.79
N ASP A 29 5.50 -3.90 0.42
CA ASP A 29 6.31 -4.40 1.53
C ASP A 29 5.89 -5.81 1.94
N LEU A 30 4.60 -6.13 1.81
CA LEU A 30 4.07 -7.48 1.99
C LEU A 30 4.62 -8.43 0.91
N ILE A 31 4.66 -8.00 -0.35
CA ILE A 31 5.22 -8.80 -1.44
C ILE A 31 6.72 -9.04 -1.23
N MET A 32 7.50 -7.99 -0.96
CA MET A 32 8.96 -8.08 -0.80
C MET A 32 9.36 -8.88 0.45
N SER A 33 8.54 -8.82 1.50
CA SER A 33 8.77 -9.59 2.72
C SER A 33 8.22 -11.02 2.66
N ASN A 34 7.66 -11.46 1.54
CA ASN A 34 7.05 -12.78 1.38
C ASN A 34 6.02 -13.09 2.49
N ASP A 35 5.08 -12.16 2.73
CA ASP A 35 4.04 -12.20 3.78
C ASP A 35 4.53 -12.08 5.25
N GLU A 36 5.81 -11.79 5.50
CA GLU A 36 6.27 -11.48 6.88
C GLU A 36 5.70 -10.15 7.38
N TYR A 37 5.56 -9.15 6.50
CA TYR A 37 4.93 -7.89 6.83
C TYR A 37 3.47 -7.83 6.35
N LYS A 38 2.61 -7.28 7.22
CA LYS A 38 1.20 -7.07 6.91
C LYS A 38 0.99 -5.67 6.36
N SER A 39 0.50 -5.58 5.13
CA SER A 39 -0.07 -4.34 4.60
C SER A 39 -1.48 -4.18 5.13
N VAL A 40 -1.80 -3.02 5.67
CA VAL A 40 -3.10 -2.73 6.29
C VAL A 40 -3.75 -1.54 5.60
N GLU A 41 -5.08 -1.59 5.46
CA GLU A 41 -5.83 -0.47 4.89
C GLU A 41 -6.00 0.66 5.91
N HIS A 42 -5.80 1.90 5.48
CA HIS A 42 -6.11 3.07 6.29
C HIS A 42 -7.18 3.95 5.64
N ARG A 43 -8.06 4.45 6.51
CA ARG A 43 -9.07 5.42 6.15
C ARG A 43 -9.00 6.58 7.13
N VAL A 44 -9.01 7.78 6.59
CA VAL A 44 -9.14 9.01 7.35
C VAL A 44 -10.59 9.48 7.27
N LEU A 45 -11.23 9.65 8.43
CA LEU A 45 -12.60 10.17 8.49
C LEU A 45 -12.61 11.69 8.39
N ALA A 46 -13.61 12.24 7.72
CA ALA A 46 -13.87 13.68 7.74
C ALA A 46 -14.05 14.15 9.19
N ASN A 47 -13.47 15.31 9.53
CA ASN A 47 -13.70 15.92 10.84
C ASN A 47 -15.05 16.67 10.80
N PRO A 48 -16.04 16.32 11.62
CA PRO A 48 -17.28 17.09 11.68
C PRO A 48 -17.15 18.36 12.53
N CYS A 49 -16.09 18.48 13.34
CA CYS A 49 -15.87 19.63 14.22
C CYS A 49 -15.32 20.85 13.46
N PRO A 50 -15.53 22.08 13.97
CA PRO A 50 -15.05 23.32 13.35
C PRO A 50 -13.52 23.42 13.26
N GLU A 51 -12.79 22.72 14.15
CA GLU A 51 -11.34 22.77 14.19
C GLU A 51 -10.71 22.03 13.01
N SER A 52 -9.70 22.64 12.40
CA SER A 52 -8.95 22.01 11.32
C SER A 52 -8.04 20.90 11.85
N ARG A 53 -8.04 19.74 11.18
CA ARG A 53 -7.08 18.66 11.42
C ARG A 53 -6.10 18.58 10.26
N VAL A 54 -4.82 18.79 10.55
CA VAL A 54 -3.72 18.70 9.57
C VAL A 54 -2.86 17.47 9.88
N SER A 55 -2.44 16.75 8.84
CA SER A 55 -1.50 15.64 8.94
C SER A 55 -0.54 15.64 7.76
N VAL A 56 0.71 15.27 8.00
CA VAL A 56 1.75 15.10 6.97
C VAL A 56 2.10 13.62 6.91
N ALA A 57 2.27 13.09 5.70
CA ALA A 57 2.65 11.69 5.48
C ALA A 57 3.89 11.63 4.57
N PHE A 58 4.78 10.66 4.85
CA PHE A 58 6.03 10.47 4.12
C PHE A 58 6.04 9.10 3.44
N PHE A 59 6.39 9.07 2.16
CA PHE A 59 6.37 7.86 1.32
C PHE A 59 7.77 7.57 0.80
N PHE A 60 8.34 6.45 1.24
CA PHE A 60 9.64 6.01 0.76
C PHE A 60 9.45 5.10 -0.45
N ASN A 61 10.18 5.40 -1.51
CA ASN A 61 10.24 4.58 -2.71
C ASN A 61 11.71 4.29 -3.05
N PRO A 62 12.02 3.10 -3.59
CA PRO A 62 13.29 2.86 -4.23
C PRO A 62 13.60 3.92 -5.31
N SER A 63 14.87 4.30 -5.43
CA SER A 63 15.31 5.34 -6.38
C SER A 63 15.15 4.89 -7.83
N ASN A 64 15.47 3.63 -8.13
CA ASN A 64 15.32 3.08 -9.46
C ASN A 64 13.92 2.47 -9.63
N ARG A 65 13.24 2.84 -10.71
CA ARG A 65 11.87 2.37 -10.96
C ARG A 65 11.79 1.17 -11.89
N GLU A 66 12.85 0.90 -12.63
CA GLU A 66 12.89 -0.16 -13.64
C GLU A 66 13.56 -1.43 -13.12
N ASP A 67 14.18 -1.38 -11.94
CA ASP A 67 14.69 -2.57 -11.25
C ASP A 67 13.54 -3.53 -10.90
N LEU A 68 13.87 -4.82 -10.89
CA LEU A 68 12.97 -5.87 -10.50
C LEU A 68 12.98 -6.06 -8.98
N TYR A 69 11.82 -5.86 -8.36
CA TYR A 69 11.55 -6.05 -6.95
C TYR A 69 10.71 -7.32 -6.75
N GLY A 70 10.97 -8.07 -5.69
CA GLY A 70 10.27 -9.30 -5.36
C GLY A 70 10.59 -9.75 -3.94
N PRO A 71 10.18 -10.95 -3.54
CA PRO A 71 10.56 -11.53 -2.26
C PRO A 71 12.07 -11.47 -2.01
N PHE A 72 12.48 -10.95 -0.86
CA PHE A 72 13.88 -10.88 -0.47
C PHE A 72 14.48 -12.29 -0.43
N PRO A 73 15.58 -12.57 -1.16
CA PRO A 73 16.18 -13.90 -1.21
C PRO A 73 16.50 -14.49 0.17
N GLU A 74 16.86 -13.63 1.13
CA GLU A 74 17.20 -14.01 2.49
C GLU A 74 15.99 -14.54 3.29
N LEU A 75 14.77 -14.28 2.84
CA LEU A 75 13.52 -14.75 3.46
C LEU A 75 12.95 -16.02 2.80
N LEU A 76 13.63 -16.56 1.77
CA LEU A 76 13.18 -17.74 1.04
C LEU A 76 13.87 -18.99 1.58
N THR A 77 13.08 -20.03 1.89
CA THR A 77 13.59 -21.35 2.29
C THR A 77 12.86 -22.45 1.51
N PRO A 78 13.36 -23.71 1.50
CA PRO A 78 12.63 -24.83 0.89
C PRO A 78 11.20 -25.00 1.46
N GLU A 79 11.01 -24.71 2.74
CA GLU A 79 9.72 -24.77 3.44
C GLU A 79 8.86 -23.54 3.20
N LYS A 80 9.49 -22.42 2.83
CA LYS A 80 8.83 -21.14 2.53
C LYS A 80 9.32 -20.58 1.17
N PRO A 81 8.85 -21.15 0.05
CA PRO A 81 9.21 -20.66 -1.27
C PRO A 81 8.63 -19.25 -1.52
N ALA A 82 9.05 -18.64 -2.63
CA ALA A 82 8.48 -17.37 -3.06
C ALA A 82 6.97 -17.52 -3.31
N ALA A 83 6.16 -16.66 -2.67
CA ALA A 83 4.73 -16.57 -2.90
C ALA A 83 4.37 -15.56 -4.00
N TYR A 84 5.33 -14.74 -4.41
CA TYR A 84 5.13 -13.63 -5.34
C TYR A 84 6.21 -13.56 -6.41
N ARG A 85 5.82 -13.08 -7.60
CA ARG A 85 6.73 -12.85 -8.72
C ARG A 85 7.41 -11.49 -8.63
N HIS A 86 8.55 -11.38 -9.31
CA HIS A 86 9.27 -10.11 -9.46
C HIS A 86 8.48 -9.11 -10.33
N PHE A 87 8.65 -7.82 -10.07
CA PHE A 87 7.96 -6.73 -10.76
C PHE A 87 8.84 -5.47 -10.85
N ALA A 88 8.68 -4.69 -11.91
CA ALA A 88 9.24 -3.34 -11.97
C ALA A 88 8.40 -2.38 -11.12
N LEU A 89 9.05 -1.48 -10.39
CA LEU A 89 8.34 -0.50 -9.56
C LEU A 89 7.46 0.44 -10.40
N SER A 90 7.89 0.79 -11.61
CA SER A 90 7.12 1.56 -12.60
C SER A 90 5.79 0.87 -12.93
N ASP A 91 5.84 -0.44 -13.18
CA ASP A 91 4.70 -1.29 -13.48
C ASP A 91 3.73 -1.43 -12.30
N PHE A 92 4.30 -1.60 -11.10
CA PHE A 92 3.55 -1.62 -9.85
C PHE A 92 2.80 -0.31 -9.62
N MET A 93 3.50 0.82 -9.71
CA MET A 93 2.92 2.14 -9.48
C MET A 93 1.85 2.47 -10.51
N ARG A 94 2.08 2.13 -11.78
CA ARG A 94 1.06 2.25 -12.83
C ARG A 94 -0.20 1.49 -12.44
N ARG A 95 -0.09 0.21 -12.05
CA ARG A 95 -1.26 -0.58 -11.62
C ARG A 95 -1.90 -0.04 -10.35
N PHE A 96 -1.09 0.40 -9.40
CA PHE A 96 -1.60 0.96 -8.15
C PHE A 96 -2.50 2.18 -8.42
N PHE A 97 -2.11 3.10 -9.30
CA PHE A 97 -2.89 4.29 -9.62
C PHE A 97 -3.99 4.08 -10.67
N THR A 98 -3.86 3.07 -11.54
CA THR A 98 -4.86 2.77 -12.59
C THR A 98 -5.91 1.75 -12.15
N LYS A 99 -5.71 1.06 -11.02
CA LYS A 99 -6.71 0.15 -10.48
C LYS A 99 -7.98 0.92 -10.16
N GLU A 100 -9.01 0.65 -10.95
CA GLU A 100 -10.39 0.94 -10.60
C GLU A 100 -10.72 0.24 -9.26
N LEU A 101 -11.70 0.79 -8.53
CA LEU A 101 -12.11 0.41 -7.16
C LEU A 101 -12.68 -1.03 -7.04
N ASP A 102 -12.23 -1.97 -7.84
CA ASP A 102 -12.79 -3.31 -8.05
C ASP A 102 -12.34 -4.34 -7.00
N GLY A 103 -11.85 -3.88 -5.84
CA GLY A 103 -11.59 -4.70 -4.65
C GLY A 103 -10.54 -5.81 -4.78
N LYS A 104 -10.01 -6.09 -5.98
CA LYS A 104 -8.93 -7.07 -6.19
C LYS A 104 -7.64 -6.51 -5.61
N SER A 105 -7.09 -7.16 -4.59
CA SER A 105 -5.81 -6.73 -3.99
C SER A 105 -4.70 -6.70 -5.05
N LEU A 106 -3.84 -5.68 -5.00
CA LEU A 106 -2.66 -5.60 -5.88
C LEU A 106 -1.71 -6.77 -5.66
N THR A 107 -1.67 -7.30 -4.44
CA THR A 107 -0.91 -8.50 -4.07
C THR A 107 -1.33 -9.73 -4.87
N LYS A 108 -2.65 -9.95 -5.09
CA LYS A 108 -3.16 -11.08 -5.89
C LYS A 108 -2.70 -11.01 -7.36
N TYR A 109 -2.47 -9.82 -7.90
CA TYR A 109 -1.95 -9.73 -9.26
C TYR A 109 -0.53 -10.32 -9.33
N TYR A 110 0.30 -10.11 -8.31
CA TYR A 110 1.69 -10.52 -8.26
C TYR A 110 1.94 -11.87 -7.58
N SER A 111 0.92 -12.60 -7.15
CA SER A 111 1.12 -13.95 -6.61
C SER A 111 1.62 -14.91 -7.69
N LEU A 112 2.35 -15.92 -7.26
CA LEU A 112 2.73 -17.08 -8.08
C LEU A 112 1.58 -18.11 -8.17
#